data_AF-A0A0K0GKJ0-F1
#
_entry.id   AF-A0A0K0GKJ0-F1
#
_cell.length_a   1.000
_cell.length_b   1.000
_cell.length_c   1.000
_cell.angle_alpha   90.00
_cell.angle_beta   90.00
_cell.angle_gamma   90.00
#
_symmetry.space_group_name_H-M   'P 1'
#
loop_
_entity.id
_entity.type
_entity.pdbx_description
1 polymer ?
#
loop_
_entity_poly.entity_id
_entity_poly.type
_entity_poly.pdbx_seq_one_letter_code
_entity_poly.pdbx_strand_id
1 'polypeptide(L)'
;MELPMSSSRLDLSERYRLHALYETGMSMRAIADAVARAPSTISRELRRNRHAAKYRPDHAQRISEHRRTQASRRPRIDAERIGQIEDLLREDFSPEQIAGRTGLASHEWIYRHIDADQKRGGQLFMHLRKRRRKRRRRGVRDGRGQLTHRRSWTQRPSVVEQRSRIGHWELETIRASHGKGVVVSMTERRSRLHLLAYSPSICHVHLHTQWHAGVLVTLTRQPARCHVRRSWPDTALHRHAKTSLANAFRRRDVPHPARR
;
A
#
# COMPACT_ATOMS: atom_id res chain seq x y z
N MET A 1 -20.19 37.30 29.07
CA MET A 1 -19.84 38.35 28.11
C MET A 1 -18.92 37.71 27.07
N GLU A 2 -19.49 37.21 25.98
CA GLU A 2 -18.73 36.48 24.96
C GLU A 2 -17.81 37.46 24.22
N LEU A 3 -16.50 37.31 24.41
CA LEU A 3 -15.51 38.05 23.63
C LEU A 3 -15.58 37.54 22.18
N PRO A 4 -15.89 38.39 21.18
CA PRO A 4 -16.01 37.93 19.82
C PRO A 4 -14.66 37.41 19.34
N MET A 5 -14.66 36.16 18.85
CA MET A 5 -13.52 35.54 18.19
C MET A 5 -12.92 36.53 17.17
N SER A 6 -11.61 36.77 17.27
CA SER A 6 -10.88 37.76 16.49
C SER A 6 -10.80 37.40 15.00
N SER A 7 -11.93 37.50 14.31
CA SER A 7 -12.02 37.49 12.86
C SER A 7 -11.37 38.77 12.35
N SER A 8 -10.36 38.70 11.48
CA SER A 8 -9.78 39.89 10.82
C SER A 8 -10.74 40.57 9.82
N ARG A 9 -11.98 40.09 9.71
CA ARG A 9 -12.98 40.47 8.72
C ARG A 9 -14.29 40.88 9.39
N LEU A 10 -14.92 41.90 8.84
CA LEU A 10 -16.23 42.38 9.26
C LEU A 10 -17.33 41.44 8.78
N ASP A 11 -18.23 41.05 9.68
CA ASP A 11 -19.47 40.34 9.36
C ASP A 11 -20.52 41.28 8.75
N LEU A 12 -21.68 40.75 8.37
CA LEU A 12 -22.75 41.53 7.76
C LEU A 12 -23.35 42.57 8.73
N SER A 13 -23.53 42.23 10.02
CA SER A 13 -24.07 43.13 11.04
C SER A 13 -23.12 44.31 11.28
N GLU A 14 -21.83 44.03 11.39
CA GLU A 14 -20.77 45.03 11.52
C GLU A 14 -20.70 45.94 10.29
N ARG A 15 -20.93 45.41 9.08
CA ARG A 15 -21.02 46.21 7.84
C ARG A 15 -22.22 47.15 7.85
N TYR A 16 -23.37 46.73 8.37
CA TYR A 16 -24.54 47.60 8.55
C TYR A 16 -24.29 48.69 9.59
N ARG A 17 -23.69 48.35 10.74
CA ARG A 17 -23.30 49.34 11.77
C ARG A 17 -22.32 50.37 11.20
N LEU A 18 -21.29 49.91 10.49
CA LEU A 18 -20.34 50.78 9.80
C LEU A 18 -21.07 51.73 8.84
N HIS A 19 -21.99 51.23 8.01
CA HIS A 19 -22.76 52.05 7.08
C HIS A 19 -23.59 53.12 7.79
N ALA A 20 -24.34 52.76 8.84
CA ALA A 20 -25.15 53.71 9.59
C ALA A 20 -24.30 54.84 10.20
N LEU A 21 -23.14 54.51 10.78
CA LEU A 21 -22.23 55.50 11.37
C LEU A 21 -21.46 56.31 10.31
N TYR A 22 -21.26 55.75 9.12
CA TYR A 22 -20.61 56.44 8.02
C TYR A 22 -21.53 57.50 7.40
N GLU A 23 -22.83 57.22 7.28
CA GLU A 23 -23.83 58.17 6.78
C GLU A 23 -24.06 59.35 7.74
N THR A 24 -23.79 59.19 9.04
CA THR A 24 -23.85 60.30 10.01
C THR A 24 -22.61 61.21 9.97
N GLY A 25 -21.63 60.94 9.09
CA GLY A 25 -20.43 61.75 8.93
C GLY A 25 -19.36 61.54 10.01
N MET A 26 -19.43 60.46 10.80
CA MET A 26 -18.43 60.16 11.82
C MET A 26 -17.05 59.87 11.20
N SER A 27 -15.99 60.24 11.93
CA SER A 27 -14.63 59.93 11.53
C SER A 27 -14.36 58.42 11.55
N MET A 28 -13.45 57.94 10.70
CA MET A 28 -13.08 56.51 10.66
C MET A 28 -12.59 55.97 12.00
N ARG A 29 -12.00 56.80 12.87
CA ARG A 29 -11.57 56.41 14.23
C ARG A 29 -12.77 56.21 15.15
N ALA A 30 -13.70 57.15 15.16
CA ALA A 30 -14.94 57.04 15.96
C ALA A 30 -15.79 55.83 15.53
N ILE A 31 -15.88 55.56 14.23
CA ILE A 31 -16.57 54.35 13.72
C ILE A 31 -15.85 53.08 14.19
N ALA A 32 -14.52 53.08 14.20
CA ALA A 32 -13.74 51.93 14.64
C ALA A 32 -13.95 51.62 16.13
N ASP A 33 -13.97 52.65 16.97
CA ASP A 33 -14.24 52.53 18.40
C ASP A 33 -15.67 52.01 18.64
N ALA A 34 -16.67 52.56 17.93
CA ALA A 34 -18.07 52.15 18.06
C ALA A 34 -18.35 50.71 17.58
N VAL A 35 -17.65 50.25 16.53
CA VAL A 35 -17.76 48.87 16.02
C VAL A 35 -16.81 47.92 16.78
N ALA A 36 -16.00 48.41 17.72
CA ALA A 36 -14.98 47.68 18.46
C ALA A 36 -13.95 46.99 17.53
N ARG A 37 -13.47 47.71 16.52
CA ARG A 37 -12.51 47.23 15.51
C ARG A 37 -11.34 48.20 15.34
N ALA A 38 -10.23 47.72 14.79
CA ALA A 38 -9.11 48.59 14.49
C ALA A 38 -9.47 49.62 13.38
N PRO A 39 -9.02 50.88 13.46
CA PRO A 39 -9.25 51.88 12.40
C PRO A 39 -8.74 51.44 11.02
N SER A 40 -7.66 50.66 11.00
CA SER A 40 -7.12 50.07 9.77
C SER A 40 -8.05 49.03 9.12
N THR A 41 -8.95 48.41 9.88
CA THR A 41 -9.97 47.48 9.35
C THR A 41 -11.07 48.26 8.64
N ILE A 42 -11.57 49.34 9.25
CA ILE A 42 -12.59 50.23 8.67
C ILE A 42 -12.07 50.88 7.37
N SER A 43 -10.86 51.46 7.41
CA SER A 43 -10.22 52.05 6.22
C SER A 43 -10.05 51.03 5.09
N ARG A 44 -9.56 49.81 5.41
CA ARG A 44 -9.38 48.74 4.42
C ARG A 44 -10.72 48.24 3.85
N GLU A 45 -11.76 48.20 4.66
CA GLU A 45 -13.11 47.81 4.24
C GLU A 45 -13.67 48.82 3.24
N LEU A 46 -13.74 50.09 3.62
CA LEU A 46 -14.24 51.18 2.78
C LEU A 46 -13.46 51.30 1.46
N ARG A 47 -12.13 51.15 1.50
CA ARG A 47 -11.30 51.22 0.29
C ARG A 47 -11.55 50.05 -0.67
N ARG A 48 -11.78 48.84 -0.16
CA ARG A 48 -11.87 47.62 -0.99
C ARG A 48 -13.28 47.30 -1.50
N ASN A 49 -14.31 47.82 -0.83
CA ASN A 49 -15.69 47.39 -1.03
C ASN A 49 -16.68 48.52 -1.36
N ARG A 50 -16.19 49.77 -1.50
CA ARG A 50 -16.98 50.89 -2.00
C ARG A 50 -17.13 50.82 -3.52
N HIS A 51 -18.32 51.10 -4.02
CA HIS A 51 -18.63 51.11 -5.45
C HIS A 51 -19.19 52.48 -5.86
N ALA A 52 -18.62 53.09 -6.91
CA ALA A 52 -19.10 54.34 -7.50
C ALA A 52 -19.52 55.40 -6.45
N ALA A 53 -18.58 55.72 -5.55
CA ALA A 53 -18.71 56.66 -4.45
C ALA A 53 -19.56 56.24 -3.23
N LYS A 54 -20.47 55.26 -3.30
CA LYS A 54 -21.30 54.83 -2.15
C LYS A 54 -20.84 53.51 -1.54
N TYR A 55 -20.94 53.39 -0.22
CA TYR A 55 -20.72 52.14 0.50
C TYR A 55 -22.07 51.43 0.68
N ARG A 56 -22.17 50.14 0.32
CA ARG A 56 -23.40 49.33 0.48
C ARG A 56 -23.06 48.01 1.17
N PRO A 57 -23.58 47.73 2.38
CA PRO A 57 -23.24 46.52 3.15
C PRO A 57 -23.41 45.21 2.38
N ASP A 58 -24.56 45.01 1.72
CA ASP A 58 -24.87 43.81 0.95
C ASP A 58 -23.90 43.57 -0.21
N HIS A 59 -23.55 44.66 -0.91
CA HIS A 59 -22.61 44.62 -2.02
C HIS A 59 -21.19 44.29 -1.52
N ALA A 60 -20.79 44.94 -0.43
CA ALA A 60 -19.50 44.72 0.22
C ALA A 60 -19.34 43.27 0.70
N GLN A 61 -20.40 42.70 1.27
CA GLN A 61 -20.45 41.29 1.67
C GLN A 61 -20.30 40.36 0.46
N ARG A 62 -21.09 40.57 -0.59
CA ARG A 62 -21.04 39.77 -1.83
C ARG A 62 -19.67 39.81 -2.49
N ILE A 63 -19.02 40.97 -2.56
CA ILE A 63 -17.65 41.10 -3.08
C ILE A 63 -16.66 40.33 -2.19
N SER A 64 -16.79 40.45 -0.87
CA SER A 64 -15.91 39.76 0.09
C SER A 64 -16.02 38.24 -0.06
N GLU A 65 -17.24 37.73 -0.19
CA GLU A 65 -17.54 36.31 -0.42
C GLU A 65 -17.04 35.86 -1.80
N HIS A 66 -17.31 36.62 -2.85
CA HIS A 66 -16.81 36.32 -4.19
C HIS A 66 -15.28 36.21 -4.20
N ARG A 67 -14.57 37.19 -3.62
CA ARG A 67 -13.10 37.14 -3.49
C ARG A 67 -12.64 35.92 -2.70
N ARG A 68 -13.37 35.50 -1.67
CA ARG A 68 -13.05 34.28 -0.89
C ARG A 68 -13.18 33.03 -1.75
N THR A 69 -14.29 32.88 -2.46
CA THR A 69 -14.54 31.74 -3.35
C THR A 69 -13.48 31.66 -4.45
N GLN A 70 -13.07 32.80 -5.00
CA GLN A 70 -12.00 32.87 -6.00
C GLN A 70 -10.61 32.57 -5.41
N ALA A 71 -10.32 33.02 -4.19
CA ALA A 71 -9.05 32.72 -3.53
C ALA A 71 -8.87 31.21 -3.26
N SER A 72 -9.95 30.51 -2.92
CA SER A 72 -9.94 29.04 -2.76
C SER A 72 -9.86 28.26 -4.07
N ARG A 73 -10.11 28.90 -5.22
CA ARG A 73 -10.13 28.26 -6.54
C ARG A 73 -8.75 28.11 -7.18
N ARG A 74 -7.75 28.85 -6.74
CA ARG A 74 -6.40 28.72 -7.28
C ARG A 74 -5.80 27.40 -6.81
N PRO A 75 -5.57 26.42 -7.70
CA PRO A 75 -4.99 25.16 -7.28
C PRO A 75 -3.57 25.43 -6.77
N ARG A 76 -3.24 24.85 -5.61
CA ARG A 76 -1.94 25.02 -4.96
C ARG A 76 -0.81 24.34 -5.75
N ILE A 77 -1.18 23.41 -6.63
CA ILE A 77 -0.31 22.65 -7.52
C ILE A 77 -0.82 22.89 -8.94
N ASP A 78 0.09 23.21 -9.84
CA ASP A 78 -0.19 23.43 -11.26
C ASP A 78 -0.60 22.13 -11.96
N ALA A 79 -1.33 22.27 -13.07
CA ALA A 79 -1.90 21.14 -13.80
C ALA A 79 -0.81 20.21 -14.38
N GLU A 80 0.34 20.76 -14.77
CA GLU A 80 1.46 20.00 -15.32
C GLU A 80 2.04 19.04 -14.26
N ARG A 81 2.31 19.53 -13.05
CA ARG A 81 2.74 18.68 -11.92
C ARG A 81 1.71 17.61 -11.58
N ILE A 82 0.41 17.91 -11.67
CA ILE A 82 -0.64 16.91 -11.44
C ILE A 82 -0.54 15.81 -12.50
N GLY A 83 -0.38 16.14 -13.78
CA GLY A 83 -0.18 15.17 -14.85
C GLY A 83 1.00 14.25 -14.59
N GLN A 84 2.17 14.80 -14.24
CA GLN A 84 3.37 14.03 -13.89
C GLN A 84 3.14 13.08 -12.70
N ILE A 85 2.43 13.54 -11.67
CA ILE A 85 2.08 12.68 -10.52
C ILE A 85 1.18 11.53 -10.97
N GLU A 86 0.20 11.78 -11.82
CA GLU A 86 -0.71 10.74 -12.32
C GLU A 86 0.01 9.71 -13.20
N ASP A 87 0.95 10.14 -14.04
CA ASP A 87 1.74 9.23 -14.86
C ASP A 87 2.62 8.32 -14.00
N LEU A 88 3.30 8.89 -13.01
CA LEU A 88 4.05 8.09 -12.02
C LEU A 88 3.16 7.14 -11.22
N LEU A 89 1.93 7.56 -10.87
CA LEU A 89 0.97 6.66 -10.23
C LEU A 89 0.60 5.50 -11.16
N ARG A 90 0.39 5.75 -12.47
CA ARG A 90 0.08 4.69 -13.45
C ARG A 90 1.24 3.72 -13.68
N GLU A 91 2.47 4.16 -13.44
CA GLU A 91 3.68 3.33 -13.39
C GLU A 91 3.87 2.56 -12.05
N ASP A 92 2.83 2.52 -11.21
CA ASP A 92 2.80 1.83 -9.92
C ASP A 92 3.82 2.35 -8.87
N PHE A 93 4.26 3.61 -8.98
CA PHE A 93 5.01 4.27 -7.92
C PHE A 93 4.14 4.56 -6.71
N SER A 94 4.66 4.35 -5.50
CA SER A 94 3.93 4.70 -4.28
C SER A 94 3.91 6.23 -4.08
N PRO A 95 2.84 6.80 -3.45
CA PRO A 95 2.79 8.21 -3.12
C PRO A 95 4.01 8.74 -2.36
N GLU A 96 4.58 7.93 -1.46
CA GLU A 96 5.83 8.25 -0.74
C GLU A 96 7.05 8.24 -1.65
N GLN A 97 7.12 7.31 -2.62
CA GLN A 97 8.20 7.28 -3.61
C GLN A 97 8.13 8.50 -4.53
N ILE A 98 6.93 8.88 -4.98
CA ILE A 98 6.74 10.07 -5.81
C ILE A 98 7.19 11.30 -5.02
N ALA A 99 6.66 11.49 -3.81
CA ALA A 99 7.02 12.63 -2.96
C ALA A 99 8.53 12.71 -2.67
N GLY A 100 9.16 11.57 -2.37
CA GLY A 100 10.59 11.51 -2.06
C GLY A 100 11.52 11.68 -3.27
N ARG A 101 11.08 11.29 -4.47
CA ARG A 101 11.92 11.37 -5.68
C ARG A 101 11.79 12.70 -6.41
N THR A 102 10.56 13.21 -6.54
CA THR A 102 10.29 14.35 -7.43
C THR A 102 10.03 15.64 -6.66
N GLY A 103 9.60 15.56 -5.40
CA GLY A 103 9.23 16.73 -4.61
C GLY A 103 8.04 17.53 -5.18
N LEU A 104 7.30 16.99 -6.15
CA LEU A 104 6.20 17.69 -6.85
C LEU A 104 5.03 18.00 -5.89
N ALA A 105 4.79 17.10 -4.94
CA ALA A 105 3.77 17.22 -3.91
C ALA A 105 4.14 16.40 -2.66
N SER A 106 3.55 16.74 -1.52
CA SER A 106 3.64 15.87 -0.34
C SER A 106 2.83 14.58 -0.56
N HIS A 107 3.28 13.47 0.04
CA HIS A 107 2.55 12.20 -0.06
C HIS A 107 1.10 12.30 0.44
N GLU A 108 0.84 13.17 1.44
CA GLU A 108 -0.50 13.46 1.96
C GLU A 108 -1.40 14.11 0.90
N TRP A 109 -0.86 15.07 0.15
CA TRP A 109 -1.59 15.70 -0.95
C TRP A 109 -1.90 14.67 -2.05
N ILE A 110 -0.94 13.82 -2.41
CA ILE A 110 -1.12 12.76 -3.41
C ILE A 110 -2.24 11.79 -2.97
N TYR A 111 -2.26 11.38 -1.70
CA TYR A 111 -3.35 10.55 -1.18
C TYR A 111 -4.71 11.24 -1.24
N ARG A 112 -4.79 12.54 -0.93
CA ARG A 112 -6.02 13.32 -1.06
C ARG A 112 -6.47 13.46 -2.52
N HIS A 113 -5.52 13.59 -3.46
CA HIS A 113 -5.81 13.61 -4.90
C HIS A 113 -6.41 12.29 -5.37
N ILE A 114 -5.81 11.16 -4.98
CA ILE A 114 -6.33 9.81 -5.29
C ILE A 114 -7.73 9.60 -4.70
N ASP A 115 -7.98 10.05 -3.47
CA ASP A 115 -9.31 9.93 -2.83
C ASP A 115 -10.36 10.81 -3.53
N ALA A 116 -9.98 12.02 -3.95
CA ALA A 116 -10.84 12.91 -4.73
C ALA A 116 -11.13 12.35 -6.13
N ASP A 117 -10.13 11.76 -6.79
CA ASP A 117 -10.29 11.06 -8.06
C ASP A 117 -11.26 9.88 -7.95
N GLN A 118 -11.07 9.03 -6.94
CA GLN A 118 -11.96 7.91 -6.66
C GLN A 118 -13.41 8.34 -6.43
N LYS A 119 -13.62 9.44 -5.70
CA LYS A 119 -14.97 10.02 -5.49
C LYS A 119 -15.62 10.52 -6.77
N ARG A 120 -14.82 10.92 -7.77
CA ARG A 120 -15.28 11.30 -9.12
C ARG A 120 -15.43 10.11 -10.07
N GLY A 121 -15.15 8.89 -9.61
CA GLY A 121 -15.22 7.66 -10.41
C GLY A 121 -13.92 7.30 -11.13
N GLY A 122 -12.81 7.98 -10.83
CA GLY A 122 -11.49 7.68 -11.39
C GLY A 122 -10.87 6.40 -10.81
N GLN A 123 -9.79 5.95 -11.46
CA GLN A 123 -9.16 4.66 -11.22
C GLN A 123 -7.74 4.75 -10.65
N LEU A 124 -7.24 5.93 -10.29
CA LEU A 124 -5.87 6.10 -9.77
C LEU A 124 -5.60 5.21 -8.54
N PHE A 125 -6.63 4.94 -7.73
CA PHE A 125 -6.52 4.06 -6.56
C PHE A 125 -6.15 2.60 -6.90
N MET A 126 -6.33 2.16 -8.16
CA MET A 126 -6.03 0.80 -8.59
C MET A 126 -4.52 0.53 -8.67
N HIS A 127 -3.72 1.56 -8.93
CA HIS A 127 -2.26 1.50 -9.03
C HIS A 127 -1.53 1.52 -7.67
N LEU A 128 -2.28 1.60 -6.57
CA LEU A 128 -1.69 1.48 -5.24
C LEU A 128 -1.32 0.02 -4.94
N ARG A 129 -0.02 -0.25 -4.76
CA ARG A 129 0.55 -1.55 -4.33
C ARG A 129 -0.19 -2.18 -3.16
N LYS A 130 -0.65 -1.36 -2.21
CA LYS A 130 -1.54 -1.79 -1.12
C LYS A 130 -2.93 -1.24 -1.39
N ARG A 131 -3.82 -2.08 -1.94
CA ARG A 131 -5.26 -1.83 -1.85
C ARG A 131 -5.61 -1.60 -0.39
N ARG A 132 -6.40 -0.55 -0.10
CA ARG A 132 -6.83 -0.20 1.26
C ARG A 132 -7.20 -1.46 2.01
N ARG A 133 -6.54 -1.70 3.15
CA ARG A 133 -6.76 -2.90 3.96
C ARG A 133 -8.25 -2.94 4.31
N LYS A 134 -9.01 -3.88 3.73
CA LYS A 134 -10.36 -4.18 4.20
C LYS A 134 -10.22 -4.52 5.68
N ARG A 135 -10.76 -3.67 6.56
CA ARG A 135 -10.84 -3.98 7.99
C ARG A 135 -11.59 -5.29 8.11
N ARG A 136 -10.92 -6.33 8.61
CA ARG A 136 -11.59 -7.58 8.95
C ARG A 136 -12.63 -7.26 10.02
N ARG A 137 -13.86 -7.72 9.83
CA ARG A 137 -14.89 -7.65 10.88
C ARG A 137 -14.33 -8.41 12.09
N ARG A 138 -14.26 -7.72 13.24
CA ARG A 138 -13.88 -8.36 14.51
C ARG A 138 -14.94 -9.43 14.82
N GLY A 139 -14.50 -10.62 15.27
CA GLY A 139 -15.40 -11.71 15.68
C GLY A 139 -15.67 -12.80 14.63
N VAL A 140 -15.16 -12.68 13.39
CA VAL A 140 -15.28 -13.79 12.42
C VAL A 140 -14.21 -14.84 12.71
N ARG A 141 -14.62 -16.04 13.13
CA ARG A 141 -13.72 -17.20 13.26
C ARG A 141 -13.17 -17.57 11.87
N ASP A 142 -11.87 -17.76 11.77
CA ASP A 142 -11.23 -18.23 10.54
C ASP A 142 -11.67 -19.69 10.30
N GLY A 143 -12.49 -19.93 9.28
CA GLY A 143 -13.06 -21.24 8.95
C GLY A 143 -12.05 -22.26 8.39
N ARG A 144 -10.77 -21.90 8.31
CA ARG A 144 -9.69 -22.77 7.81
C ARG A 144 -9.29 -23.89 8.77
N GLY A 145 -9.80 -23.88 10.01
CA GLY A 145 -9.42 -24.82 11.05
C GLY A 145 -8.02 -24.54 11.60
N GLN A 146 -7.75 -24.99 12.83
CA GLN A 146 -6.40 -24.99 13.38
C GLN A 146 -5.76 -26.34 13.10
N LEU A 147 -4.48 -26.34 12.71
CA LEU A 147 -3.72 -27.57 12.53
C LEU A 147 -3.56 -28.26 13.88
N THR A 148 -4.27 -29.37 14.08
CA THR A 148 -4.13 -30.21 15.27
C THR A 148 -2.79 -30.95 15.24
N HIS A 149 -2.20 -31.22 16.41
CA HIS A 149 -0.91 -31.92 16.55
C HIS A 149 0.31 -31.24 15.91
N ARG A 150 0.34 -29.90 15.85
CA ARG A 150 1.55 -29.17 15.46
C ARG A 150 2.64 -29.37 16.51
N ARG A 151 3.77 -29.99 16.13
CA ARG A 151 4.98 -29.99 16.95
C ARG A 151 5.63 -28.62 16.91
N SER A 152 6.03 -28.10 18.07
CA SER A 152 6.71 -26.81 18.15
C SER A 152 8.09 -26.89 17.50
N TRP A 153 8.57 -25.77 16.94
CA TRP A 153 9.95 -25.66 16.47
C TRP A 153 10.97 -26.03 17.57
N THR A 154 10.69 -25.64 18.81
CA THR A 154 11.56 -25.93 19.97
C THR A 154 11.65 -27.41 20.33
N GLN A 155 10.75 -28.27 19.83
CA GLN A 155 10.78 -29.71 20.09
C GLN A 155 11.63 -30.48 19.08
N ARG A 156 12.45 -29.79 18.28
CA ARG A 156 13.33 -30.44 17.30
C ARG A 156 14.47 -31.19 18.02
N PRO A 157 14.77 -32.43 17.62
CA PRO A 157 15.94 -33.15 18.14
C PRO A 157 17.23 -32.37 17.86
N SER A 158 18.16 -32.37 18.82
CA SER A 158 19.44 -31.65 18.75
C SER A 158 20.27 -31.98 17.51
N VAL A 159 20.20 -33.21 17.02
CA VAL A 159 20.87 -33.66 15.78
C VAL A 159 20.48 -32.84 14.54
N VAL A 160 19.24 -32.31 14.49
CA VAL A 160 18.75 -31.47 13.39
C VAL A 160 19.35 -30.06 13.47
N GLU A 161 19.51 -29.53 14.68
CA GLU A 161 20.09 -28.21 14.92
C GLU A 161 21.60 -28.23 14.67
N GLN A 162 22.27 -29.30 15.08
CA GLN A 162 23.70 -29.53 14.88
C GLN A 162 24.09 -29.80 13.42
N ARG A 163 23.11 -30.05 12.52
CA ARG A 163 23.34 -30.34 11.08
C ARG A 163 24.38 -31.46 10.87
N SER A 164 24.40 -32.44 11.78
CA SER A 164 25.47 -33.43 11.86
C SER A 164 25.33 -34.61 10.89
N ARG A 165 24.21 -34.71 10.15
CA ARG A 165 24.00 -35.70 9.08
C ARG A 165 23.14 -35.15 7.93
N ILE A 166 23.26 -35.78 6.76
CA ILE A 166 22.39 -35.52 5.60
C ILE A 166 21.04 -36.21 5.82
N GLY A 167 19.96 -35.60 5.33
CA GLY A 167 18.60 -36.16 5.32
C GLY A 167 17.58 -35.33 6.08
N HIS A 168 17.97 -34.16 6.59
CA HIS A 168 17.09 -33.24 7.28
C HIS A 168 16.63 -32.14 6.33
N TRP A 169 15.46 -32.35 5.74
CA TRP A 169 14.85 -31.44 4.79
C TRP A 169 13.84 -30.50 5.45
N GLU A 170 13.91 -29.23 5.08
CA GLU A 170 12.92 -28.22 5.39
C GLU A 170 12.12 -27.86 4.16
N LEU A 171 10.80 -27.75 4.31
CA LEU A 171 9.90 -27.42 3.22
C LEU A 171 9.24 -26.08 3.51
N GLU A 172 9.33 -25.17 2.55
CA GLU A 172 8.63 -23.90 2.55
C GLU A 172 7.75 -23.79 1.31
N THR A 173 6.63 -23.07 1.46
CA THR A 173 5.65 -22.92 0.40
C THR A 173 5.47 -21.45 0.10
N ILE A 174 5.94 -21.03 -1.09
CA ILE A 174 5.82 -19.67 -1.59
C ILE A 174 4.59 -19.60 -2.48
N ARG A 175 3.65 -18.73 -2.14
CA ARG A 175 2.44 -18.48 -2.94
C ARG A 175 2.45 -17.06 -3.47
N ALA A 176 2.18 -16.90 -4.76
CA ALA A 176 1.99 -15.60 -5.36
C ALA A 176 0.73 -14.89 -4.79
N SER A 177 0.73 -13.56 -4.82
CA SER A 177 -0.44 -12.75 -4.43
C SER A 177 -1.65 -12.96 -5.34
N HIS A 178 -1.40 -13.35 -6.59
CA HIS A 178 -2.39 -13.63 -7.61
C HIS A 178 -2.17 -15.03 -8.21
N GLY A 179 -3.27 -15.67 -8.62
CA GLY A 179 -3.24 -17.02 -9.19
C GLY A 179 -3.28 -18.13 -8.14
N LYS A 180 -3.32 -19.39 -8.64
CA LYS A 180 -3.38 -20.60 -7.81
C LYS A 180 -2.03 -21.29 -7.65
N GLY A 181 -1.03 -20.88 -8.44
CA GLY A 181 0.30 -21.46 -8.48
C GLY A 181 1.06 -21.29 -7.15
N VAL A 182 1.89 -22.30 -6.87
CA VAL A 182 2.67 -22.41 -5.65
C VAL A 182 4.05 -22.93 -6.02
N VAL A 183 5.09 -22.35 -5.41
CA VAL A 183 6.44 -22.90 -5.47
C VAL A 183 6.74 -23.52 -4.10
N VAL A 184 7.12 -24.79 -4.10
CA VAL A 184 7.61 -25.49 -2.91
C VAL A 184 9.14 -25.46 -2.96
N SER A 185 9.76 -24.91 -1.93
CA SER A 185 11.20 -24.97 -1.71
C SER A 185 11.50 -26.07 -0.72
N MET A 186 12.48 -26.92 -1.04
CA MET A 186 13.01 -27.95 -0.16
C MET A 186 14.49 -27.68 0.08
N THR A 187 14.88 -27.54 1.34
CA THR A 187 16.27 -27.23 1.72
C THR A 187 16.82 -28.32 2.63
N GLU A 188 17.95 -28.91 2.25
CA GLU A 188 18.69 -29.85 3.09
C GLU A 188 19.61 -29.07 4.05
N ARG A 189 19.47 -29.26 5.37
CA ARG A 189 20.09 -28.37 6.37
C ARG A 189 21.62 -28.50 6.50
N ARG A 190 22.23 -29.62 6.12
CA ARG A 190 23.68 -29.87 6.19
C ARG A 190 24.39 -29.45 4.91
N SER A 191 23.99 -30.00 3.77
CA SER A 191 24.56 -29.75 2.45
C SER A 191 24.12 -28.40 1.86
N ARG A 192 23.04 -27.81 2.39
CA ARG A 192 22.40 -26.60 1.84
C ARG A 192 21.95 -26.76 0.40
N LEU A 193 21.67 -28.01 -0.02
CA LEU A 193 21.06 -28.25 -1.31
C LEU A 193 19.63 -27.71 -1.30
N HIS A 194 19.31 -26.89 -2.30
CA HIS A 194 18.00 -26.31 -2.50
C HIS A 194 17.34 -26.90 -3.73
N LEU A 195 16.13 -27.42 -3.59
CA LEU A 195 15.29 -27.89 -4.67
C LEU A 195 14.03 -27.05 -4.73
N LEU A 196 13.62 -26.66 -5.94
CA LEU A 196 12.40 -25.92 -6.18
C LEU A 196 11.46 -26.74 -7.06
N ALA A 197 10.20 -26.85 -6.65
CA ALA A 197 9.15 -27.51 -7.41
C ALA A 197 7.97 -26.56 -7.60
N TYR A 198 7.47 -26.48 -8.83
CA TYR A 198 6.24 -25.75 -9.13
C TYR A 198 5.03 -26.66 -9.01
N SER A 199 3.97 -26.15 -8.37
CA SER A 199 2.65 -26.79 -8.35
C SER A 199 1.57 -25.81 -8.83
N PRO A 200 0.68 -26.22 -9.74
CA PRO A 200 -0.38 -25.35 -10.27
C PRO A 200 -1.50 -25.04 -9.25
N SER A 201 -1.57 -25.75 -8.09
CA SER A 201 -2.53 -25.45 -7.03
C SER A 201 -2.13 -25.96 -5.64
N ILE A 202 -2.65 -25.33 -4.57
CA ILE A 202 -2.52 -25.80 -3.17
C ILE A 202 -3.15 -27.19 -2.95
N CYS A 203 -4.16 -27.56 -3.75
CA CYS A 203 -5.01 -28.72 -3.51
C CYS A 203 -4.33 -30.08 -3.81
N HIS A 204 -3.10 -30.08 -4.31
CA HIS A 204 -2.36 -31.29 -4.68
C HIS A 204 -0.90 -31.17 -4.27
N VAL A 205 -0.62 -31.31 -2.97
CA VAL A 205 0.69 -31.80 -2.52
C VAL A 205 0.44 -33.07 -1.72
N HIS A 206 0.12 -34.14 -2.44
CA HIS A 206 0.33 -35.50 -1.95
C HIS A 206 1.82 -35.79 -2.15
N LEU A 207 2.63 -35.56 -1.13
CA LEU A 207 3.92 -36.23 -1.03
C LEU A 207 3.62 -37.68 -0.64
N HIS A 208 3.27 -38.52 -1.62
CA HIS A 208 3.33 -39.96 -1.41
C HIS A 208 4.81 -40.32 -1.45
N THR A 209 5.41 -40.67 -0.30
CA THR A 209 6.73 -41.28 -0.23
C THR A 209 6.64 -42.67 -0.84
N GLN A 210 6.76 -42.77 -2.16
CA GLN A 210 7.03 -44.02 -2.85
C GLN A 210 8.22 -43.78 -3.77
N TRP A 211 9.39 -44.17 -3.28
CA TRP A 211 10.64 -44.12 -4.02
C TRP A 211 10.65 -45.26 -5.04
N HIS A 212 10.35 -44.97 -6.30
CA HIS A 212 10.78 -45.82 -7.40
C HIS A 212 11.89 -45.10 -8.18
N ALA A 213 13.12 -45.60 -8.03
CA ALA A 213 14.22 -45.46 -8.99
C ALA A 213 14.54 -44.05 -9.54
N GLY A 214 14.67 -43.03 -8.68
CA GLY A 214 15.55 -41.88 -8.98
C GLY A 214 15.12 -40.89 -10.06
N VAL A 215 13.83 -40.83 -10.45
CA VAL A 215 13.30 -39.78 -11.32
C VAL A 215 11.96 -39.28 -10.78
N LEU A 216 11.80 -37.95 -10.71
CA LEU A 216 10.56 -37.28 -10.33
C LEU A 216 9.59 -37.35 -11.53
N VAL A 217 8.87 -38.47 -11.67
CA VAL A 217 7.82 -38.63 -12.69
C VAL A 217 6.49 -38.18 -12.10
N THR A 218 5.91 -37.12 -12.68
CA THR A 218 4.50 -36.77 -12.46
C THR A 218 3.61 -37.88 -13.02
N LEU A 219 2.81 -38.55 -12.19
CA LEU A 219 1.71 -39.39 -12.65
C LEU A 219 0.38 -38.81 -12.14
N THR A 220 -0.39 -38.30 -13.09
CA THR A 220 -1.78 -37.89 -12.93
C THR A 220 -2.69 -39.13 -12.90
N ARG A 221 -3.51 -39.29 -11.85
CA ARG A 221 -4.92 -39.72 -11.97
C ARG A 221 -5.66 -39.71 -10.62
N GLN A 222 -6.83 -39.06 -10.64
CA GLN A 222 -7.97 -39.19 -9.72
C GLN A 222 -8.84 -40.41 -10.13
N PRO A 223 -9.95 -40.76 -9.43
CA PRO A 223 -10.37 -40.45 -8.06
C PRO A 223 -10.86 -41.69 -7.27
N ALA A 224 -10.74 -41.71 -5.93
CA ALA A 224 -11.73 -42.37 -5.06
C ALA A 224 -11.56 -41.96 -3.59
N ARG A 225 -12.68 -41.51 -3.03
CA ARG A 225 -13.10 -41.46 -1.62
C ARG A 225 -12.04 -41.34 -0.52
N CYS A 226 -12.15 -40.19 0.13
CA CYS A 226 -11.53 -39.70 1.35
C CYS A 226 -11.56 -40.68 2.54
N HIS A 227 -10.37 -40.98 3.06
CA HIS A 227 -10.15 -41.12 4.51
C HIS A 227 -8.79 -40.52 4.87
N VAL A 228 -8.80 -39.52 5.75
CA VAL A 228 -7.59 -38.82 6.18
C VAL A 228 -6.86 -39.69 7.19
N ARG A 229 -5.72 -40.26 6.79
CA ARG A 229 -4.64 -40.66 7.70
C ARG A 229 -3.32 -40.12 7.16
N ARG A 230 -2.71 -39.19 7.89
CA ARG A 230 -1.29 -38.85 7.74
C ARG A 230 -0.57 -39.36 8.98
N SER A 231 -0.21 -40.64 8.96
CA SER A 231 0.76 -41.21 9.90
C SER A 231 2.17 -40.99 9.36
N TRP A 232 3.09 -40.55 10.20
CA TRP A 232 4.49 -40.89 10.05
C TRP A 232 4.67 -42.31 10.60
N PRO A 233 5.22 -43.28 9.85
CA PRO A 233 5.78 -44.46 10.48
C PRO A 233 7.13 -44.06 11.09
N ASP A 234 7.20 -44.16 12.42
CA ASP A 234 8.45 -44.45 13.14
C ASP A 234 8.80 -45.90 12.82
N THR A 235 9.87 -46.17 12.07
CA THR A 235 10.86 -47.25 12.34
C THR A 235 11.90 -47.38 11.23
N ALA A 236 13.16 -47.41 11.68
CA ALA A 236 14.30 -48.18 11.17
C ALA A 236 14.48 -48.39 9.65
N LEU A 237 15.51 -47.75 9.08
CA LEU A 237 16.30 -48.38 8.01
C LEU A 237 17.79 -48.28 8.35
N HIS A 238 18.27 -49.34 9.00
CA HIS A 238 19.69 -49.70 9.09
C HIS A 238 20.11 -50.39 7.79
N ARG A 239 21.31 -50.01 7.31
CA ARG A 239 22.27 -50.77 6.46
C ARG A 239 21.89 -51.15 5.02
N HIS A 240 22.97 -51.15 4.22
CA HIS A 240 23.12 -51.46 2.79
C HIS A 240 22.75 -50.29 1.85
N ALA A 241 23.61 -49.77 0.97
CA ALA A 241 24.84 -50.29 0.40
C ALA A 241 25.87 -49.16 0.17
N LYS A 242 27.15 -49.54 0.28
CA LYS A 242 28.30 -48.77 -0.17
C LYS A 242 28.36 -48.80 -1.70
N THR A 243 28.97 -47.76 -2.26
CA THR A 243 29.73 -47.74 -3.53
C THR A 243 28.93 -47.76 -4.84
N SER A 244 29.05 -46.66 -5.60
CA SER A 244 29.28 -46.59 -7.06
C SER A 244 28.58 -45.38 -7.69
N LEU A 245 29.18 -44.20 -7.56
CA LEU A 245 28.99 -43.07 -8.49
C LEU A 245 30.38 -42.58 -8.90
N ALA A 246 31.12 -43.46 -9.58
CA ALA A 246 32.25 -43.09 -10.41
C ALA A 246 31.87 -43.47 -11.85
N ASN A 247 31.32 -42.50 -12.59
CA ASN A 247 31.34 -42.37 -14.06
C ASN A 247 30.16 -41.52 -14.53
N ALA A 248 30.30 -40.21 -14.45
CA ALA A 248 29.58 -39.27 -15.31
C ALA A 248 30.32 -37.93 -15.37
N PHE A 249 31.64 -37.97 -15.61
CA PHE A 249 32.40 -36.78 -15.99
C PHE A 249 33.58 -37.21 -16.86
N ARG A 250 33.35 -37.36 -18.16
CA ARG A 250 34.43 -37.22 -19.13
C ARG A 250 33.90 -36.47 -20.36
N ARG A 251 34.56 -35.34 -20.61
CA ARG A 251 34.22 -34.31 -21.56
C ARG A 251 34.39 -34.83 -22.99
N ARG A 252 33.62 -34.21 -23.89
CA ARG A 252 33.80 -34.25 -25.33
C ARG A 252 35.16 -33.66 -25.68
N ASP A 253 36.00 -34.40 -26.38
CA ASP A 253 37.04 -33.87 -27.26
C ASP A 253 36.90 -34.62 -28.59
N VAL A 254 36.59 -33.88 -29.65
CA VAL A 254 36.48 -34.36 -31.03
C VAL A 254 37.74 -33.90 -31.77
N PRO A 255 38.50 -34.78 -32.43
CA PRO A 255 39.64 -34.36 -33.23
C PRO A 255 39.20 -33.93 -34.65
N HIS A 256 39.80 -32.85 -35.15
CA HIS A 256 39.67 -32.36 -36.52
C HIS A 256 40.76 -33.01 -37.39
N PRO A 257 40.47 -33.56 -38.59
CA PRO A 257 41.50 -34.13 -39.45
C PRO A 257 42.21 -33.06 -40.28
N ALA A 258 43.54 -33.16 -40.33
CA ALA A 258 44.44 -32.36 -41.14
C ALA A 258 44.22 -32.61 -42.64
N ARG A 259 44.23 -31.53 -43.44
CA ARG A 259 44.37 -31.58 -44.89
C ARG A 259 45.85 -31.57 -45.27
N ARG A 260 46.22 -32.47 -46.20
CA ARG A 260 47.32 -32.26 -47.16
C ARG A 260 46.81 -31.42 -48.32
#